data_AF-A0A7S9A1C0-F1
#
_entry.id   AF-A0A7S9A1C0-F1
#
_cell.length_a   1.000
_cell.length_b   1.000
_cell.length_c   1.000
_cell.angle_alpha   90.00
_cell.angle_beta   90.00
_cell.angle_gamma   90.00
#
_symmetry.space_group_name_H-M   'P 1'
#
loop_
_entity.id
_entity.type
_entity.pdbx_description
1 polymer ?
#
loop_
_entity_poly.entity_id
_entity_poly.type
_entity_poly.pdbx_seq_one_letter_code
_entity_poly.pdbx_strand_id
1 'polypeptide(L)' 'MINFPSILVPLVGLVFPAIAMASLFLYLQKNKIF' A
#
# COMPACT_ATOMS: atom_id res chain seq x y z
N MET A 1 -16.39 -11.97 19.54
CA MET A 1 -16.72 -11.44 18.21
C MET A 1 -15.47 -10.77 17.65
N ILE A 2 -15.00 -11.19 16.47
CA ILE A 2 -13.89 -10.51 15.78
C ILE A 2 -14.42 -9.18 15.22
N ASN A 3 -13.82 -8.07 15.62
CA ASN A 3 -14.15 -6.75 15.07
C ASN A 3 -13.45 -6.57 13.72
N PHE A 4 -14.14 -6.94 12.65
CA PHE A 4 -13.69 -6.74 11.26
C PHE A 4 -13.20 -5.31 10.97
N PRO A 5 -13.84 -4.23 11.45
CA PRO A 5 -13.37 -2.87 11.20
C PRO A 5 -11.96 -2.62 11.74
N SER A 6 -11.61 -3.23 12.87
CA SER A 6 -10.31 -3.01 13.53
C SER A 6 -9.13 -3.59 12.74
N ILE A 7 -9.38 -4.54 11.83
CA ILE A 7 -8.35 -5.15 10.97
C ILE A 7 -8.37 -4.50 9.59
N LEU A 8 -9.56 -4.22 9.05
CA LEU A 8 -9.70 -3.63 7.72
C LEU A 8 -9.26 -2.17 7.69
N VAL A 9 -9.53 -1.38 8.74
CA VAL A 9 -9.17 0.04 8.79
C VAL A 9 -7.65 0.25 8.72
N PRO A 10 -6.80 -0.42 9.53
CA PRO A 10 -5.35 -0.30 9.39
C PRO A 10 -4.83 -0.93 8.09
N LEU A 11 -5.44 -2.02 7.63
CA LEU A 11 -5.02 -2.71 6.40
C LEU A 11 -5.23 -1.82 5.16
N VAL A 12 -6.37 -1.14 5.05
CA VAL A 12 -6.68 -0.23 3.92
C VAL A 12 -6.10 1.18 4.11
N GLY A 13 -5.96 1.64 5.35
CA GLY A 13 -5.51 2.99 5.66
C GLY A 13 -3.98 3.14 5.75
N LEU A 14 -3.25 2.07 6.04
CA LEU A 14 -1.80 2.11 6.25
C LEU A 14 -1.05 1.11 5.37
N VAL A 15 -1.40 -0.18 5.48
CA VAL A 15 -0.61 -1.26 4.82
C VAL A 15 -0.78 -1.23 3.31
N PHE A 16 -2.01 -1.20 2.80
CA PHE A 16 -2.29 -1.16 1.37
C PHE A 16 -1.72 0.11 0.71
N PRO A 17 -1.89 1.33 1.27
CA PRO A 17 -1.28 2.53 0.74
C PRO A 17 0.25 2.49 0.75
N ALA A 18 0.88 1.98 1.82
CA ALA A 18 2.34 1.85 1.89
C ALA A 18 2.88 0.95 0.77
N ILE A 19 2.22 -0.18 0.52
CA ILE A 19 2.59 -1.10 -0.57
C ILE A 19 2.37 -0.45 -1.92
N ALA A 20 1.23 0.22 -2.12
CA ALA A 20 0.91 0.90 -3.38
C ALA A 20 1.94 1.99 -3.71
N MET A 21 2.32 2.82 -2.72
CA MET A 21 3.33 3.86 -2.89
C MET A 21 4.71 3.29 -3.20
N ALA A 22 5.15 2.24 -2.49
CA ALA A 22 6.43 1.59 -2.75
C ALA A 22 6.47 0.92 -4.14
N SER A 23 5.40 0.22 -4.51
CA SER A 23 5.26 -0.41 -5.82
C SER A 23 5.28 0.62 -6.95
N LEU A 24 4.52 1.71 -6.79
CA LEU A 24 4.47 2.81 -7.75
C LEU A 24 5.82 3.52 -7.84
N PHE A 25 6.51 3.75 -6.73
CA PHE A 25 7.87 4.30 -6.73
C PHE A 25 8.84 3.42 -7.54
N LEU A 26 8.86 2.12 -7.30
CA LEU A 26 9.71 1.19 -8.05
C LEU A 26 9.33 1.14 -9.54
N TYR A 27 8.04 1.16 -9.87
CA TYR A 27 7.56 1.21 -11.24
C TYR A 27 8.02 2.50 -11.96
N LEU A 28 7.89 3.65 -11.31
CA LEU A 28 8.31 4.94 -11.87
C LEU A 28 9.84 5.02 -12.03
N GLN A 29 10.61 4.51 -11.07
CA GLN A 29 12.06 4.39 -11.19
C GLN A 29 12.41 3.52 -12.40
N LYS A 30 11.78 2.35 -12.57
CA LYS A 30 12.02 1.51 -13.76
C LYS A 30 11.63 2.17 -15.09
N ASN A 31 10.64 3.06 -15.09
CA ASN A 31 10.16 3.74 -16.31
C ASN A 31 10.87 5.08 -16.62
N LYS A 32 11.65 5.63 -15.68
CA LYS A 32 12.39 6.91 -15.85
C LYS A 32 13.92 6.76 -15.88
N ILE A 33 14.48 5.57 -15.62
CA ILE A 33 15.95 5.35 -15.53
C ILE A 33 16.52 4.75 -16.85
N PHE A 34 15.84 4.95 -17.98
CA PHE A 34 16.50 5.04 -19.30
C PHE A 34 16.06 6.33 -19.98
#